data_AF-A0A9D3QFS6-F1
#
_entry.id   AF-A0A9D3QFS6-F1
#
_cell.length_a   1.000
_cell.length_b   1.000
_cell.length_c   1.000
_cell.angle_alpha   90.00
_cell.angle_beta   90.00
_cell.angle_gamma   90.00
#
_symmetry.space_group_name_H-M   'P 1'
#
loop_
_entity.id
_entity.type
_entity.pdbx_description
1 polymer ?
#
loop_
_entity_poly.entity_id
_entity_poly.type
_entity_poly.pdbx_seq_one_letter_code
_entity_poly.pdbx_strand_id
1 'polypeptide(L)'
;MKFYHPQKKDGALNRICHEEVCRCAEAYKAKVVHADLTPTLDRFTIRVEEVIKEGTDTGVIGKERIFLAHPYCREAIDLREGKTYLIMGKSDDLIRGKDRLQYMLGGGTWIEYWPTEAECQEPQYRDICFGITTAAADLQTFGCPT
;
A
#
# COMPACT_ATOMS: atom_id res chain seq x y z
N MET A 1 -3.90 -17.90 12.68
CA MET A 1 -3.21 -16.60 12.54
C MET A 1 -4.05 -15.74 11.63
N LYS A 2 -4.52 -14.57 12.10
CA LYS A 2 -5.34 -13.62 11.33
C LYS A 2 -4.57 -12.31 11.32
N PHE A 3 -4.16 -11.83 10.16
CA PHE A 3 -3.73 -10.45 10.03
C PHE A 3 -4.97 -9.58 10.20
N TYR A 4 -4.95 -8.75 11.24
CA TYR A 4 -6.13 -8.10 11.76
C TYR A 4 -5.85 -6.60 11.84
N HIS A 5 -6.38 -5.84 10.89
CA HIS A 5 -6.64 -4.43 11.14
C HIS A 5 -7.79 -4.37 12.16
N PRO A 6 -7.72 -3.58 13.25
CA PRO A 6 -8.67 -3.60 14.38
C PRO A 6 -10.16 -3.46 14.05
N GLN A 7 -10.52 -3.12 12.80
CA GLN A 7 -11.90 -2.89 12.36
C GLN A 7 -12.41 -3.80 11.23
N LYS A 8 -11.62 -4.68 10.59
CA LYS A 8 -12.11 -5.40 9.40
C LYS A 8 -11.72 -6.89 9.39
N LYS A 9 -12.73 -7.73 9.65
CA LYS A 9 -12.62 -9.19 9.82
C LYS A 9 -12.79 -10.01 8.53
N ASP A 10 -13.38 -9.45 7.47
CA ASP A 10 -13.99 -10.26 6.40
C ASP A 10 -13.76 -9.72 4.98
N GLY A 11 -12.54 -9.75 4.45
CA GLY A 11 -12.29 -9.50 3.00
C GLY A 11 -12.70 -8.11 2.48
N ALA A 12 -13.12 -7.19 3.35
CA ALA A 12 -13.63 -5.86 3.05
C ALA A 12 -12.53 -4.83 2.68
N LEU A 13 -11.39 -5.32 2.17
CA LEU A 13 -10.26 -4.53 1.69
C LEU A 13 -10.30 -4.32 0.19
N ASN A 14 -10.94 -5.22 -0.54
CA ASN A 14 -11.07 -5.12 -1.99
C ASN A 14 -12.02 -3.99 -2.39
N ARG A 15 -12.82 -3.48 -1.44
CA ARG A 15 -13.84 -2.47 -1.67
C ARG A 15 -13.78 -1.38 -0.62
N ILE A 16 -13.75 -0.16 -1.10
CA ILE A 16 -13.76 1.03 -0.29
C ILE A 16 -14.98 1.84 -0.69
N CYS A 17 -15.87 2.09 0.27
CA CYS A 17 -17.10 2.83 0.05
C CYS A 17 -17.07 4.19 0.76
N HIS A 18 -17.60 5.21 0.11
CA HIS A 18 -17.98 6.49 0.71
C HIS A 18 -19.42 6.77 0.29
N GLU A 19 -20.34 6.87 1.25
CA GLU A 19 -21.78 6.90 1.00
C GLU A 19 -22.22 5.71 0.11
N GLU A 20 -22.88 5.98 -1.02
CA GLU A 20 -23.35 4.95 -1.97
C GLU A 20 -22.29 4.55 -3.01
N VAL A 21 -21.14 5.23 -3.05
CA VAL A 21 -20.11 5.00 -4.06
C VAL A 21 -19.01 4.10 -3.49
N CYS A 22 -18.89 2.89 -4.06
CA CYS A 22 -17.80 1.98 -3.76
C CYS A 22 -16.80 1.93 -4.92
N ARG A 23 -15.51 2.04 -4.60
CA ARG A 23 -14.40 1.87 -5.54
C ARG A 23 -13.51 0.72 -5.10
N CYS A 24 -12.86 0.09 -6.07
CA CYS A 24 -11.81 -0.88 -5.80
C CYS A 24 -10.63 -0.17 -5.14
N ALA A 25 -10.01 -0.82 -4.15
CA ALA A 25 -8.71 -0.38 -3.66
C ALA A 25 -7.64 -0.68 -4.72
N GLU A 26 -6.74 0.28 -4.95
CA GLU A 26 -5.53 0.05 -5.73
C GLU A 26 -4.52 -0.65 -4.83
N ALA A 27 -3.70 -1.55 -5.38
CA ALA A 27 -2.75 -2.33 -4.59
C ALA A 27 -1.42 -2.50 -5.32
N TYR A 28 -0.32 -2.23 -4.62
CA TYR A 28 1.02 -2.26 -5.17
C TYR A 28 1.97 -2.99 -4.24
N LYS A 29 2.90 -3.75 -4.82
CA LYS A 29 4.16 -4.11 -4.14
C LYS A 29 5.17 -3.03 -4.51
N ALA A 30 5.66 -2.30 -3.51
CA ALA A 30 6.43 -1.10 -3.77
C ALA A 30 7.57 -0.92 -2.78
N LYS A 31 8.70 -0.42 -3.27
CA LYS A 31 9.94 -0.22 -2.51
C LYS A 31 10.15 1.25 -2.19
N VAL A 32 10.46 1.55 -0.94
CA VAL A 32 10.83 2.92 -0.53
C VAL A 32 12.26 3.18 -1.00
N VAL A 33 12.42 4.12 -1.92
CA VAL A 33 13.72 4.54 -2.46
C VAL A 33 14.32 5.64 -1.60
N HIS A 34 13.51 6.62 -1.20
CA HIS A 34 13.95 7.75 -0.38
C HIS A 34 12.83 8.24 0.55
N ALA A 35 13.20 8.75 1.72
CA ALA A 35 12.32 9.32 2.72
C ALA A 35 12.83 10.71 3.17
N ASP A 36 12.12 11.75 2.74
CA ASP A 36 12.32 13.14 3.16
C ASP A 36 11.35 13.45 4.31
N LEU A 37 11.84 13.38 5.54
CA LEU A 37 11.03 13.61 6.74
C LEU A 37 11.15 15.06 7.22
N THR A 38 10.05 15.80 7.27
CA THR A 38 10.04 17.21 7.71
C THR A 38 9.01 17.45 8.82
N PRO A 39 9.11 18.54 9.60
CA PRO A 39 8.15 18.81 10.69
C PRO A 39 6.69 19.01 10.24
N THR A 40 6.44 19.26 8.95
CA THR A 40 5.10 19.55 8.43
C THR A 40 4.59 18.52 7.44
N LEU A 41 5.48 17.85 6.72
CA LEU A 41 5.11 16.89 5.68
C LEU A 41 6.23 15.88 5.43
N ASP A 42 5.91 14.61 5.47
CA ASP A 42 6.83 13.56 5.07
C ASP A 42 6.59 13.19 3.62
N ARG A 43 7.67 13.03 2.87
CA ARG A 43 7.66 12.67 1.46
C ARG A 43 8.47 11.41 1.24
N PHE A 44 7.82 10.38 0.73
CA PHE A 44 8.43 9.11 0.38
C PHE A 44 8.47 8.98 -1.14
N THR A 45 9.67 8.80 -1.68
CA THR A 45 9.86 8.38 -3.07
C THR A 45 9.77 6.87 -3.09
N ILE A 46 8.71 6.35 -3.71
CA ILE A 46 8.40 4.92 -3.73
C ILE A 46 8.40 4.44 -5.18
N ARG A 47 9.12 3.35 -5.43
CA ARG A 47 9.15 2.67 -6.73
C ARG A 47 8.15 1.52 -6.72
N VAL A 48 7.21 1.52 -7.67
CA VAL A 48 6.27 0.42 -7.83
C VAL A 48 6.98 -0.74 -8.52
N GLU A 49 7.13 -1.86 -7.83
CA GLU A 49 7.77 -3.06 -8.37
C GLU A 49 6.75 -3.93 -9.10
N GLU A 50 5.57 -4.10 -8.51
CA GLU A 50 4.47 -4.88 -9.09
C GLU A 50 3.12 -4.20 -8.84
N VAL A 51 2.23 -4.26 -9.83
CA VAL A 51 0.83 -3.83 -9.69
C VAL A 51 0.00 -5.06 -9.37
N ILE A 52 -0.56 -5.09 -8.16
CA ILE A 52 -1.40 -6.19 -7.66
C ILE A 52 -2.85 -5.93 -8.06
N LYS A 53 -3.31 -4.68 -7.92
CA LYS A 53 -4.62 -4.24 -8.37
C LYS A 53 -4.49 -2.90 -9.09
N GLU A 54 -4.85 -2.90 -10.38
CA GLU A 54 -4.85 -1.70 -11.20
C GLU A 54 -5.80 -0.64 -10.65
N GLY A 55 -5.36 0.60 -10.78
CA GLY A 55 -6.03 1.78 -10.28
C GLY A 55 -6.29 2.81 -11.36
N THR A 56 -6.41 4.07 -10.92
CA THR A 56 -6.57 5.23 -11.80
C THR A 56 -5.25 5.65 -12.41
N ASP A 57 -4.13 5.54 -11.66
CA ASP A 57 -2.78 5.76 -12.18
C ASP A 57 -2.28 4.48 -12.87
N THR A 58 -2.42 4.44 -14.19
CA THR A 58 -2.04 3.28 -15.00
C THR A 58 -0.59 3.36 -15.48
N GLY A 59 0.03 2.19 -15.73
CA GLY A 59 1.41 2.13 -16.22
C GLY A 59 2.43 2.66 -15.20
N VAL A 60 2.17 2.42 -13.91
CA VAL A 60 3.03 2.80 -12.78
C VAL A 60 4.22 1.86 -12.58
N ILE A 61 4.17 0.64 -13.11
CA ILE A 61 5.20 -0.39 -12.89
C ILE A 61 6.60 0.11 -13.27
N GLY A 62 7.57 -0.13 -12.39
CA GLY A 62 8.95 0.29 -12.52
C GLY A 62 9.20 1.79 -12.31
N LYS A 63 8.16 2.61 -12.23
CA LYS A 63 8.26 4.07 -12.04
C LYS A 63 8.23 4.45 -10.57
N GLU A 64 8.76 5.64 -10.30
CA GLU A 64 8.70 6.26 -8.98
C GLU A 64 7.46 7.14 -8.85
N ARG A 65 6.90 7.14 -7.64
CA ARG A 65 5.76 7.95 -7.21
C ARG A 65 6.06 8.56 -5.86
N ILE A 66 5.45 9.69 -5.62
CA ILE A 66 5.58 10.41 -4.37
C ILE A 66 4.38 10.08 -3.49
N PHE A 67 4.67 9.53 -2.32
CA PHE A 67 3.71 9.30 -1.25
C PHE A 67 3.96 10.32 -0.13
N LEU A 68 2.89 10.89 0.38
CA LEU A 68 2.92 11.96 1.37
C LEU A 68 2.25 11.49 2.65
N ALA A 69 2.84 11.76 3.80
CA ALA A 69 2.22 11.49 5.09
C ALA A 69 2.33 12.70 6.02
N HIS A 70 1.38 12.82 6.94
CA HIS A 70 1.52 13.75 8.03
C HIS A 70 2.54 13.21 9.06
N PRO A 71 3.45 14.03 9.62
CA PRO A 71 4.47 13.55 10.57
C PRO A 71 3.93 12.83 11.81
N TYR A 72 2.70 13.14 12.24
CA TYR A 72 1.99 12.40 13.31
C TYR A 72 1.73 10.92 12.98
N CYS A 73 1.76 10.54 11.69
CA CYS A 73 1.50 9.17 11.25
C CYS A 73 2.78 8.32 11.14
N ARG A 74 3.98 8.88 11.39
CA ARG A 74 5.27 8.18 11.21
C ARG A 74 5.34 6.83 11.90
N GLU A 75 4.95 6.77 13.17
CA GLU A 75 4.99 5.54 13.96
C GLU A 75 3.98 4.50 13.46
N ALA A 76 2.82 4.94 12.99
CA ALA A 76 1.79 4.05 12.45
C ALA A 76 2.11 3.52 11.05
N ILE A 77 2.83 4.31 10.24
CA ILE A 77 3.19 4.00 8.85
C ILE A 77 4.50 3.20 8.78
N ASP A 78 5.51 3.55 9.60
CA ASP A 78 6.83 2.91 9.72
C ASP A 78 7.47 2.50 8.38
N LEU A 79 7.35 3.37 7.37
CA LEU A 79 8.04 3.20 6.09
C LEU A 79 9.52 3.52 6.25
N ARG A 80 10.37 2.59 5.80
CA ARG A 80 11.83 2.67 5.91
C ARG A 80 12.47 2.56 4.54
N GLU A 81 13.48 3.39 4.30
CA GLU A 81 14.25 3.33 3.05
C GLU A 81 14.84 1.94 2.80
N GLY A 82 14.82 1.51 1.54
CA GLY A 82 15.33 0.21 1.11
C GLY A 82 14.41 -0.97 1.38
N LYS A 83 13.32 -0.79 2.14
CA LYS A 83 12.33 -1.83 2.44
C LYS A 83 11.18 -1.82 1.42
N THR A 84 10.59 -3.00 1.23
CA THR A 84 9.46 -3.24 0.31
C THR A 84 8.19 -3.47 1.12
N TYR A 85 7.06 -3.00 0.60
CA TYR A 85 5.78 -3.01 1.28
C TYR A 85 4.64 -3.36 0.31
N LEU A 86 3.60 -4.00 0.82
CA LEU A 86 2.28 -3.98 0.22
C LEU A 86 1.62 -2.65 0.60
N ILE A 87 1.24 -1.86 -0.39
CA ILE A 87 0.52 -0.59 -0.19
C ILE A 87 -0.83 -0.71 -0.89
N MET A 88 -1.92 -0.59 -0.13
CA MET A 88 -3.28 -0.59 -0.67
C MET A 88 -4.04 0.67 -0.24
N GLY A 89 -4.69 1.35 -1.17
CA GLY A 89 -5.33 2.64 -0.89
C GLY A 89 -6.41 3.02 -1.89
N LYS A 90 -7.00 4.21 -1.69
CA LYS A 90 -8.07 4.74 -2.55
C LYS A 90 -7.49 5.55 -3.69
N SER A 91 -8.19 5.54 -4.82
CA SER A 91 -8.02 6.54 -5.89
C SER A 91 -8.28 7.98 -5.43
N ASP A 92 -9.02 8.18 -4.33
CA ASP A 92 -9.35 9.50 -3.78
C ASP A 92 -8.17 10.15 -3.05
N ASP A 93 -7.16 9.34 -2.69
CA ASP A 93 -5.92 9.79 -2.07
C ASP A 93 -4.93 10.36 -3.11
N LEU A 94 -5.34 10.47 -4.37
CA LEU A 94 -4.54 11.01 -5.47
C LEU A 94 -4.67 12.54 -5.54
N ILE A 95 -3.59 13.23 -5.19
CA ILE A 95 -3.45 14.67 -5.39
C ILE A 95 -2.89 14.89 -6.80
N ARG A 96 -3.66 15.56 -7.67
CA ARG A 96 -3.13 16.06 -8.95
C ARG A 96 -2.15 17.19 -8.69
N GLY A 97 -0.86 16.88 -8.74
CA GLY A 97 0.19 17.88 -8.90
C GLY A 97 0.21 18.45 -10.32
N LYS A 98 1.05 19.46 -10.56
CA LYS A 98 1.19 20.10 -11.87
C LYS A 98 1.59 19.14 -12.99
N ASP A 99 2.38 18.08 -12.69
CA ASP A 99 2.90 17.15 -13.71
C ASP A 99 2.79 15.65 -13.36
N ARG A 100 2.50 15.28 -12.10
CA ARG A 100 2.42 13.88 -11.64
C ARG A 100 1.38 13.72 -10.53
N LEU A 101 0.75 12.54 -10.49
CA LEU A 101 -0.10 12.12 -9.38
C LEU A 101 0.77 11.87 -8.13
N GLN A 102 0.31 12.37 -7.00
CA GLN A 102 0.91 12.15 -5.67
C GLN A 102 -0.11 11.41 -4.81
N TYR A 103 0.37 10.53 -3.95
CA TYR A 103 -0.47 9.68 -3.10
C TYR A 103 -0.43 10.20 -1.67
N MET A 104 -1.58 10.32 -1.02
CA MET A 104 -1.66 10.62 0.41
C MET A 104 -1.78 9.32 1.22
N LEU A 105 -0.87 9.11 2.17
CA LEU A 105 -0.95 8.05 3.15
C LEU A 105 -1.81 8.54 4.32
N GLY A 106 -3.00 7.97 4.46
CA GLY A 106 -3.96 8.33 5.48
C GLY A 106 -4.58 7.12 6.17
N GLY A 107 -5.58 7.36 7.02
CA GLY A 107 -6.25 6.28 7.78
C GLY A 107 -7.01 5.25 6.91
N GLY A 108 -7.14 5.50 5.60
CA GLY A 108 -7.70 4.57 4.62
C GLY A 108 -6.67 3.74 3.87
N THR A 109 -5.37 4.00 4.07
CA THR A 109 -4.28 3.29 3.40
C THR A 109 -3.78 2.14 4.27
N TRP A 110 -3.74 0.93 3.71
CA TRP A 110 -3.09 -0.21 4.34
C TRP A 110 -1.64 -0.27 3.86
N ILE A 111 -0.71 -0.40 4.81
CA ILE A 111 0.70 -0.63 4.53
C ILE A 111 1.14 -1.85 5.34
N GLU A 112 1.72 -2.84 4.67
CA GLU A 112 2.29 -4.03 5.31
C GLU A 112 3.72 -4.24 4.83
N TYR A 113 4.64 -4.60 5.74
CA TYR A 113 6.00 -4.94 5.33
C TYR A 113 6.01 -6.20 4.46
N TRP A 114 6.72 -6.15 3.34
CA TRP A 114 6.93 -7.27 2.43
C TRP A 114 8.36 -7.78 2.59
N PRO A 115 8.60 -8.87 3.34
CA PRO A 115 9.95 -9.36 3.58
C PRO A 115 10.62 -9.85 2.30
N THR A 116 11.94 -9.79 2.30
CA THR A 116 12.75 -10.36 1.21
C THR A 116 12.65 -11.88 1.19
N GLU A 117 12.98 -12.50 0.04
CA GLU A 117 12.97 -13.96 -0.08
C GLU A 117 13.88 -14.67 0.93
N ALA A 118 15.00 -14.03 1.28
CA ALA A 118 15.92 -14.50 2.32
C ALA A 118 15.29 -14.39 3.72
N GLU A 119 14.68 -13.24 4.06
CA GLU A 119 13.97 -13.06 5.33
C GLU A 119 12.82 -14.06 5.46
N CYS A 120 12.11 -14.40 4.38
CA CYS A 120 11.04 -15.40 4.39
C CYS A 120 11.51 -16.83 4.75
N GLN A 121 12.81 -17.11 4.72
CA GLN A 121 13.36 -18.39 5.22
C GLN A 121 13.43 -18.43 6.76
N GLU A 122 13.39 -17.27 7.42
CA GLU A 122 13.44 -17.19 8.87
C GLU A 122 12.06 -17.50 9.48
N PRO A 123 12.02 -18.25 10.62
CA PRO A 123 10.76 -18.61 11.25
C PRO A 123 9.85 -17.41 11.61
N GLN A 124 10.45 -16.26 11.91
CA GLN A 124 9.73 -15.05 12.31
C GLN A 124 8.98 -14.36 11.16
N TYR A 125 9.39 -14.57 9.90
CA TYR A 125 8.78 -13.94 8.73
C TYR A 125 7.89 -14.90 7.92
N ARG A 126 7.91 -16.19 8.23
CA ARG A 126 7.19 -17.22 7.47
C ARG A 126 5.70 -16.92 7.32
N ASP A 127 5.05 -16.55 8.41
CA ASP A 127 3.60 -16.33 8.43
C ASP A 127 3.19 -15.06 7.68
N ILE A 128 3.98 -13.99 7.77
CA ILE A 128 3.72 -12.74 7.02
C ILE A 128 3.99 -12.92 5.53
N CYS A 129 5.05 -13.63 5.15
CA CYS A 129 5.32 -13.95 3.75
C CYS A 129 4.19 -14.79 3.14
N PHE A 130 3.67 -15.78 3.88
CA PHE A 130 2.52 -16.55 3.43
C PHE A 130 1.24 -15.69 3.36
N GLY A 131 0.98 -14.88 4.38
CA GLY A 131 -0.20 -14.02 4.43
C GLY A 131 -0.25 -13.00 3.29
N ILE A 132 0.86 -12.32 3.03
CA ILE A 132 0.93 -11.25 2.03
C ILE A 132 0.85 -11.80 0.60
N THR A 133 1.48 -12.94 0.33
CA THR A 133 1.42 -13.61 -0.99
C THR A 133 0.03 -14.14 -1.28
N THR A 134 -0.64 -14.71 -0.29
CA THR A 134 -2.04 -15.14 -0.40
C THR A 134 -2.96 -13.96 -0.68
N ALA A 135 -2.84 -12.87 0.11
CA ALA A 135 -3.64 -11.67 -0.07
C ALA A 135 -3.43 -11.03 -1.46
N ALA A 136 -2.18 -10.96 -1.94
CA ALA A 136 -1.87 -10.45 -3.27
C ALA A 136 -2.48 -11.31 -4.39
N ALA A 137 -2.38 -12.65 -4.28
CA ALA A 137 -2.99 -13.57 -5.23
C ALA A 137 -4.53 -13.45 -5.25
N ASP A 138 -5.15 -13.30 -4.09
CA ASP A 138 -6.59 -13.10 -3.97
C ASP A 138 -7.04 -11.79 -4.64
N LEU A 139 -6.31 -10.70 -4.45
CA LEU A 139 -6.60 -9.39 -5.07
C LEU A 139 -6.49 -9.42 -6.60
N GLN A 140 -5.55 -10.19 -7.12
CA GLN A 140 -5.37 -10.41 -8.56
C GLN A 140 -6.47 -11.31 -9.14
N THR A 141 -6.87 -12.35 -8.41
CA THR A 141 -7.81 -13.37 -8.89
C THR A 141 -9.26 -12.91 -8.78
N PHE A 142 -9.62 -12.25 -7.69
CA PHE A 142 -10.99 -11.84 -7.42
C PHE A 142 -11.23 -10.39 -7.88
N GLY A 143 -12.27 -10.20 -8.69
CA GLY A 143 -12.84 -8.89 -8.94
C GLY A 143 -13.36 -8.25 -7.65
N CYS A 144 -13.58 -6.94 -7.67
CA CYS A 144 -14.30 -6.31 -6.56
C CYS A 144 -15.74 -6.81 -6.59
N PRO A 145 -16.28 -7.36 -5.49
CA PRO A 145 -17.66 -7.82 -5.46
C PRO A 145 -18.60 -6.64 -5.77
N THR A 146 -19.47 -6.85 -6.77
CA THR A 146 -20.56 -5.94 -7.17
C THR A 146 -21.47 -5.63 -6.00
#